data_AF-A0A4S9RUY5-F1
#
_entry.id   AF-A0A4S9RUY5-F1
#
_cell.length_a   1.000
_cell.length_b   1.000
_cell.length_c   1.000
_cell.angle_alpha   90.00
_cell.angle_beta   90.00
_cell.angle_gamma   90.00
#
_symmetry.space_group_name_H-M   'P 1'
#
loop_
_entity.id
_entity.type
_entity.pdbx_description
1 polymer ?
#
loop_
_entity_poly.entity_id
_entity_poly.type
_entity_poly.pdbx_seq_one_letter_code
_entity_poly.pdbx_strand_id
1 'polypeptide(L)'
;MIDYTKHEGAAITEDMIDDIAVSFSENYGVWGPAVKPEKQGRRVRASPARLRADCLPSSPARNFLVQAKDKHRLVGHVIATRWTFENLSICWITQLCVNMRYRHQGLATKLLIKLSEDNDDSAVGILSSHPFAIAAVLRALGKRLRQTNECVGNSQIKTIMASCPVDYVRTARLRGSAFESNVDDGTISCADTKFFVDHAEPHAALDALRDKGIKWPLGRLPEGHEFLAFVERP
;
A
#
# COMPACT_ATOMS: atom_id res chain seq x y z
N MET A 1 10.67 -14.07 19.02
CA MET A 1 9.22 -14.18 18.72
C MET A 1 8.80 -12.80 18.27
N ILE A 2 8.06 -12.70 17.16
CA ILE A 2 7.60 -11.40 16.65
C ILE A 2 6.28 -11.08 17.33
N ASP A 3 6.23 -9.93 17.98
CA ASP A 3 5.04 -9.36 18.61
C ASP A 3 4.31 -8.41 17.67
N TYR A 4 2.98 -8.39 17.73
CA TYR A 4 2.12 -7.56 16.88
C TYR A 4 1.19 -6.70 17.73
N THR A 5 1.36 -5.38 17.66
CA THR A 5 0.52 -4.42 18.40
C THR A 5 -0.28 -3.57 17.43
N LYS A 6 -1.51 -3.21 17.82
CA LYS A 6 -2.44 -2.39 17.06
C LYS A 6 -2.84 -1.17 17.89
N HIS A 7 -2.79 0.00 17.27
CA HIS A 7 -3.08 1.31 17.87
C HIS A 7 -4.06 2.08 16.99
N GLU A 8 -4.92 2.88 17.61
CA GLU A 8 -5.92 3.72 16.92
C GLU A 8 -5.87 5.16 17.43
N GLY A 9 -6.01 6.12 16.51
CA GLY A 9 -6.17 7.54 16.84
C GLY A 9 -5.08 8.06 17.77
N ALA A 10 -5.48 8.59 18.93
CA ALA A 10 -4.57 9.18 19.91
C ALA A 10 -3.57 8.19 20.55
N ALA A 11 -3.79 6.87 20.42
CA ALA A 11 -2.82 5.86 20.87
C ALA A 11 -1.58 5.76 19.96
N ILE A 12 -1.63 6.38 18.77
CA ILE A 12 -0.48 6.46 17.84
C ILE A 12 0.43 7.62 18.31
N THR A 13 1.50 7.28 19.02
CA THR A 13 2.40 8.27 19.65
C THR A 13 3.43 8.86 18.68
N GLU A 14 4.06 9.98 19.05
CA GLU A 14 5.21 10.55 18.29
C GLU A 14 6.34 9.53 18.13
N ASP A 15 6.75 8.88 19.23
CA ASP A 15 7.85 7.90 19.23
C ASP A 15 7.60 6.76 18.22
N MET A 16 6.35 6.30 18.09
CA MET A 16 6.01 5.29 17.10
C MET A 16 6.19 5.80 15.67
N ILE A 17 5.85 7.06 15.41
CA ILE A 17 6.01 7.70 14.10
C ILE A 17 7.48 7.93 13.79
N ASP A 18 8.28 8.31 14.78
CA ASP A 18 9.73 8.47 14.65
C ASP A 18 10.40 7.14 14.27
N ASP A 19 10.09 6.06 14.99
CA ASP A 19 10.56 4.69 14.68
C ASP A 19 10.19 4.27 13.24
N ILE A 20 8.96 4.57 12.82
CA ILE A 20 8.44 4.24 11.49
C ILE A 20 9.14 5.07 10.41
N ALA A 21 9.37 6.36 10.64
CA ALA A 21 10.06 7.24 9.69
C ALA A 21 11.49 6.77 9.43
N VAL A 22 12.21 6.35 10.48
CA VAL A 22 13.55 5.73 10.37
C VAL A 22 13.46 4.42 9.58
N SER A 23 12.60 3.49 10.03
CA SER A 23 12.44 2.18 9.40
C SER A 23 12.06 2.27 7.92
N PHE A 24 11.12 3.15 7.57
CA PHE A 24 10.72 3.42 6.18
C PHE A 24 11.90 3.93 5.35
N SER A 25 12.62 4.93 5.86
CA SER A 25 13.74 5.56 5.17
C SER A 25 14.91 4.60 4.89
N GLU A 26 15.06 3.57 5.72
CA GLU A 26 16.07 2.53 5.56
C GLU A 26 15.64 1.40 4.62
N ASN A 27 14.35 1.07 4.60
CA ASN A 27 13.87 -0.18 4.02
C ASN A 27 13.02 -0.01 2.75
N TYR A 28 12.33 1.10 2.53
CA TYR A 28 11.29 1.19 1.50
C TYR A 28 11.82 0.94 0.08
N GLY A 29 12.61 1.87 -0.45
CA GLY A 29 13.07 1.83 -1.85
C GLY A 29 14.06 2.95 -2.16
N VAL A 30 14.46 3.06 -3.42
CA VAL A 30 15.31 4.14 -3.93
C VAL A 30 14.59 4.89 -5.03
N TRP A 31 15.00 6.13 -5.30
CA TRP A 31 14.45 6.89 -6.42
C TRP A 31 14.97 6.36 -7.76
N GLY A 32 14.06 6.26 -8.73
CA GLY A 32 14.36 5.81 -10.08
C GLY A 32 14.97 6.90 -10.96
N PRO A 33 15.19 6.63 -12.25
CA PRO A 33 15.87 7.55 -13.17
C PRO A 33 15.05 8.81 -13.53
N ALA A 34 13.72 8.78 -13.31
CA ALA A 34 12.83 9.89 -13.65
C ALA A 34 12.88 11.08 -12.66
N VAL A 35 13.63 10.97 -11.56
CA VAL A 35 13.87 12.11 -10.65
C VAL A 35 15.13 12.88 -11.03
N LYS A 36 15.34 14.05 -10.41
CA LYS A 36 16.57 14.85 -10.59
C LYS A 36 17.83 14.01 -10.32
N PRO A 37 18.92 14.17 -11.11
CA PRO A 37 20.12 13.34 -11.01
C PRO A 37 20.69 13.19 -9.60
N GLU A 38 20.65 14.24 -8.77
CA GLU A 38 21.14 14.23 -7.40
C GLU A 38 20.38 13.29 -6.46
N LYS A 39 19.14 12.91 -6.80
CA LYS A 39 18.30 11.99 -6.01
C LYS A 39 18.34 10.55 -6.51
N GLN A 40 18.73 10.31 -7.76
CA GLN A 40 18.69 8.99 -8.37
C GLN A 40 19.52 7.98 -7.56
N GLY A 41 18.97 6.78 -7.34
CA GLY A 41 19.59 5.73 -6.53
C GLY A 41 19.67 6.01 -5.02
N ARG A 42 19.30 7.21 -4.56
CA ARG A 42 19.21 7.50 -3.11
C ARG A 42 17.93 6.90 -2.54
N ARG A 43 17.99 6.53 -1.26
CA ARG A 43 16.82 6.05 -0.51
C ARG A 43 15.71 7.09 -0.53
N VAL A 44 14.48 6.62 -0.73
CA VAL A 44 13.27 7.37 -0.41
C VAL A 44 13.25 7.56 1.10
N ARG A 45 13.14 8.81 1.57
CA ARG A 45 13.10 9.14 2.99
C ARG A 45 11.85 9.92 3.31
N ALA A 46 11.30 9.70 4.50
CA ALA A 46 10.20 10.46 5.04
C ALA A 46 10.59 10.98 6.42
N SER A 47 10.31 12.26 6.70
CA SER A 47 10.36 12.77 8.06
C SER A 47 9.10 12.36 8.82
N PRO A 48 9.12 12.33 10.16
CA PRO A 48 7.93 12.08 10.98
C PRO A 48 6.76 12.99 10.62
N ALA A 49 7.03 14.29 10.45
CA ALA A 49 6.04 15.29 10.04
C ALA A 49 5.44 14.99 8.67
N ARG A 50 6.27 14.60 7.68
CA ARG A 50 5.79 14.25 6.34
C ARG A 50 4.95 12.98 6.37
N LEU A 51 5.37 11.97 7.13
CA LEU A 51 4.66 10.71 7.25
C LEU A 51 3.28 10.91 7.87
N ARG A 52 3.15 11.77 8.87
CA ARG A 52 1.85 12.16 9.43
C ARG A 52 0.95 12.81 8.38
N ALA A 53 1.45 13.83 7.70
CA ALA A 53 0.69 14.54 6.68
C ALA A 53 0.21 13.60 5.57
N ASP A 54 1.06 12.66 5.15
CA ASP A 54 0.76 11.77 4.02
C ASP A 54 -0.03 10.52 4.39
N CYS A 55 0.05 10.03 5.65
CA CYS A 55 -0.49 8.72 6.03
C CYS A 55 -1.56 8.76 7.13
N LEU A 56 -1.66 9.84 7.90
CA LEU A 56 -2.52 9.97 9.08
C LEU A 56 -3.37 11.25 8.98
N PRO A 57 -4.37 11.28 8.07
CA PRO A 57 -5.21 12.45 7.89
C PRO A 57 -6.01 12.78 9.16
N SER A 58 -6.37 14.04 9.31
CA SER A 58 -7.21 14.51 10.42
C SER A 58 -8.65 13.96 10.33
N SER A 59 -9.40 14.15 11.42
CA SER A 59 -10.86 13.88 11.50
C SER A 59 -11.62 14.38 10.25
N PRO A 60 -12.63 13.64 9.75
CA PRO A 60 -13.36 12.52 10.37
C PRO A 60 -12.75 11.13 10.16
N ALA A 61 -11.53 11.03 9.63
CA ALA A 61 -10.87 9.75 9.40
C ALA A 61 -10.43 9.04 10.70
N ARG A 62 -10.58 7.72 10.74
CA ARG A 62 -10.05 6.86 11.81
C ARG A 62 -8.74 6.22 11.39
N ASN A 63 -7.64 6.61 12.05
CA ASN A 63 -6.31 6.14 11.72
C ASN A 63 -5.88 4.94 12.56
N PHE A 64 -5.19 4.00 11.93
CA PHE A 64 -4.70 2.77 12.53
C PHE A 64 -3.23 2.57 12.23
N LEU A 65 -2.52 2.08 13.23
CA LEU A 65 -1.15 1.62 13.12
C LEU A 65 -1.06 0.20 13.66
N VAL A 66 -0.48 -0.71 12.88
CA VAL A 66 -0.01 -2.00 13.38
C VAL A 66 1.49 -2.07 13.25
N GLN A 67 2.17 -2.46 14.33
CA GLN A 67 3.61 -2.68 14.36
C GLN A 67 3.93 -4.15 14.60
N ALA A 68 4.94 -4.66 13.89
CA ALA A 68 5.59 -5.91 14.18
C ALA A 68 6.95 -5.61 14.82
N LYS A 69 7.18 -6.11 16.04
CA LYS A 69 8.44 -5.93 16.76
C LYS A 69 9.09 -7.29 17.05
N ASP A 70 10.38 -7.40 16.74
CA ASP A 70 11.21 -8.52 17.20
C ASP A 70 11.99 -8.05 18.44
N LYS A 71 11.55 -8.54 19.61
CA LYS A 71 11.91 -7.99 20.93
C LYS A 71 11.48 -6.52 21.04
N HIS A 72 12.37 -5.58 20.76
CA HIS A 72 12.10 -4.14 20.82
C HIS A 72 12.34 -3.44 19.47
N ARG A 73 12.83 -4.16 18.46
CA ARG A 73 13.13 -3.57 17.15
C ARG A 73 11.91 -3.63 16.25
N LEU A 74 11.52 -2.50 15.67
CA LEU A 74 10.51 -2.44 14.61
C LEU A 74 11.01 -3.20 13.37
N VAL A 75 10.26 -4.23 12.97
CA VAL A 75 10.59 -5.08 11.80
C VAL A 75 9.57 -4.98 10.68
N GLY A 76 8.44 -4.34 10.93
CA GLY A 76 7.48 -3.93 9.92
C GLY A 76 6.30 -3.18 10.52
N HIS A 77 5.57 -2.49 9.66
CA HIS A 77 4.38 -1.75 10.06
C HIS A 77 3.38 -1.64 8.92
N VAL A 78 2.13 -1.40 9.29
CA VAL A 78 1.09 -0.93 8.37
C VAL A 78 0.37 0.26 8.99
N ILE A 79 0.18 1.30 8.20
CA ILE A 79 -0.68 2.44 8.50
C ILE A 79 -1.87 2.37 7.56
N ALA A 80 -3.05 2.57 8.13
CA ALA A 80 -4.28 2.65 7.37
C ALA A 80 -5.21 3.71 7.94
N THR A 81 -6.07 4.23 7.06
CA THR A 81 -7.16 5.14 7.42
C THR A 81 -8.49 4.50 7.09
N ARG A 82 -9.51 4.79 7.89
CA ARG A 82 -10.89 4.36 7.67
C ARG A 82 -11.82 5.56 7.58
N TRP A 83 -12.74 5.53 6.63
CA TRP A 83 -13.81 6.51 6.50
C TRP A 83 -15.07 5.86 5.93
N THR A 84 -16.20 6.54 6.08
CA THR A 84 -17.48 6.10 5.52
C THR A 84 -17.71 6.76 4.17
N PHE A 85 -18.08 5.97 3.17
CA PHE A 85 -18.53 6.43 1.85
C PHE A 85 -19.86 5.75 1.52
N GLU A 86 -20.96 6.52 1.38
CA GLU A 86 -22.29 5.97 1.02
C GLU A 86 -22.71 4.75 1.87
N ASN A 87 -22.47 4.80 3.19
CA ASN A 87 -22.66 3.73 4.18
C ASN A 87 -21.68 2.55 4.12
N LEU A 88 -20.73 2.54 3.18
CA LEU A 88 -19.65 1.58 3.14
C LEU A 88 -18.51 2.02 4.06
N SER A 89 -17.99 1.10 4.86
CA SER A 89 -16.77 1.32 5.63
C SER A 89 -15.56 1.01 4.75
N ILE A 90 -14.77 2.02 4.42
CA ILE A 90 -13.60 1.87 3.55
C ILE A 90 -12.33 1.88 4.40
N CYS A 91 -11.51 0.85 4.28
CA CYS A 91 -10.14 0.84 4.80
C CYS A 91 -9.14 1.09 3.67
N TRP A 92 -8.28 2.08 3.82
CA TRP A 92 -7.22 2.34 2.88
C TRP A 92 -5.86 2.24 3.55
N ILE A 93 -5.01 1.38 3.01
CA ILE A 93 -3.63 1.20 3.46
C ILE A 93 -2.80 2.33 2.84
N THR A 94 -2.34 3.24 3.69
CA THR A 94 -1.53 4.41 3.28
C THR A 94 -0.05 4.11 3.28
N GLN A 95 0.39 3.17 4.12
CA GLN A 95 1.78 2.71 4.12
C GLN A 95 1.90 1.27 4.62
N LEU A 96 2.66 0.46 3.91
CA LEU A 96 3.04 -0.89 4.34
C LEU A 96 4.54 -1.06 4.09
N CYS A 97 5.32 -1.28 5.15
CA CYS A 97 6.76 -1.48 5.05
C CYS A 97 7.19 -2.65 5.91
N VAL A 98 8.08 -3.47 5.37
CA VAL A 98 8.72 -4.59 6.08
C VAL A 98 10.22 -4.45 5.93
N ASN A 99 10.93 -4.61 7.04
CA ASN A 99 12.37 -4.61 7.08
C ASN A 99 12.91 -5.65 6.10
N MET A 100 13.91 -5.28 5.28
CA MET A 100 14.42 -6.12 4.20
C MET A 100 14.88 -7.52 4.68
N ARG A 101 15.39 -7.63 5.91
CA ARG A 101 15.85 -8.90 6.51
C ARG A 101 14.70 -9.82 6.94
N TYR A 102 13.49 -9.30 7.02
CA TYR A 102 12.27 -10.00 7.43
C TYR A 102 11.28 -10.21 6.27
N ARG A 103 11.65 -9.80 5.05
CA ARG A 103 10.86 -10.06 3.84
C ARG A 103 10.76 -11.56 3.56
N HIS A 104 9.73 -11.94 2.79
CA HIS A 104 9.44 -13.34 2.42
C HIS A 104 9.06 -14.30 3.57
N GLN A 105 8.87 -13.80 4.79
CA GLN A 105 8.46 -14.60 5.96
C GLN A 105 6.96 -14.47 6.31
N GLY A 106 6.17 -13.89 5.41
CA GLY A 106 4.73 -13.67 5.62
C GLY A 106 4.39 -12.51 6.58
N LEU A 107 5.37 -11.70 6.98
CA LEU A 107 5.18 -10.62 7.95
C LEU A 107 4.12 -9.59 7.52
N ALA A 108 4.15 -9.16 6.26
CA ALA A 108 3.19 -8.22 5.69
C ALA A 108 1.74 -8.73 5.79
N THR A 109 1.51 -10.01 5.48
CA THR A 109 0.17 -10.62 5.60
C THR A 109 -0.29 -10.67 7.05
N LYS A 110 0.60 -11.02 8.01
CA LYS A 110 0.25 -11.03 9.44
C LYS A 110 -0.08 -9.62 9.98
N LEU A 111 0.66 -8.60 9.57
CA LEU A 111 0.36 -7.19 9.86
C LEU A 111 -1.05 -6.80 9.39
N LEU A 112 -1.41 -7.20 8.16
CA LEU A 112 -2.71 -6.89 7.55
C LEU A 112 -3.87 -7.68 8.16
N ILE A 113 -3.63 -8.93 8.58
CA ILE A 113 -4.60 -9.71 9.37
C ILE A 113 -4.87 -9.00 10.70
N LYS A 114 -3.80 -8.63 11.42
CA LYS A 114 -3.91 -7.88 12.68
C LYS A 114 -4.65 -6.55 12.50
N LEU A 115 -4.40 -5.85 11.40
CA LEU A 115 -5.12 -4.60 11.06
C LEU A 115 -6.63 -4.82 10.92
N SER A 116 -7.03 -5.98 10.40
CA SER A 116 -8.43 -6.34 10.14
C SER A 116 -9.18 -6.85 11.38
N GLU A 117 -8.49 -7.20 12.47
CA GLU A 117 -9.15 -7.65 13.72
C GLU A 117 -10.14 -6.58 14.21
N ASP A 118 -11.31 -7.01 14.68
CA ASP A 118 -12.36 -6.16 15.25
C ASP A 118 -12.87 -5.04 14.32
N ASN A 119 -12.65 -5.15 13.00
CA ASN A 119 -13.13 -4.18 12.02
C ASN A 119 -13.84 -4.88 10.86
N ASP A 120 -15.04 -4.40 10.57
CA ASP A 120 -15.87 -4.89 9.48
C ASP A 120 -15.81 -3.92 8.29
N ASP A 121 -14.66 -3.92 7.63
CA ASP A 121 -14.41 -3.06 6.47
C ASP A 121 -15.16 -3.61 5.24
N SER A 122 -16.07 -2.84 4.67
CA SER A 122 -16.77 -3.18 3.42
C SER A 122 -15.82 -3.31 2.24
N ALA A 123 -14.72 -2.55 2.23
CA ALA A 123 -13.68 -2.68 1.23
C ALA A 123 -12.31 -2.27 1.75
N VAL A 124 -11.26 -2.83 1.14
CA VAL A 124 -9.85 -2.50 1.42
C VAL A 124 -9.13 -2.07 0.15
N GLY A 125 -8.47 -0.92 0.20
CA GLY A 125 -7.69 -0.36 -0.90
C GLY A 125 -6.21 -0.15 -0.57
N ILE A 126 -5.37 -0.22 -1.60
CA ILE A 126 -3.94 0.11 -1.52
C ILE A 126 -3.44 0.61 -2.88
N LEU A 127 -2.56 1.62 -2.85
CA LEU A 127 -1.65 1.96 -3.93
C LEU A 127 -0.24 1.50 -3.53
N SER A 128 0.43 0.74 -4.40
CA SER A 128 1.81 0.35 -4.18
C SER A 128 2.54 0.06 -5.48
N SER A 129 3.79 0.49 -5.60
CA SER A 129 4.67 0.05 -6.68
C SER A 129 5.08 -1.43 -6.56
N HIS A 130 4.94 -2.05 -5.37
CA HIS A 130 5.51 -3.37 -5.09
C HIS A 130 4.48 -4.51 -5.15
N PRO A 131 4.65 -5.50 -6.06
CA PRO A 131 3.70 -6.61 -6.22
C PRO A 131 3.46 -7.46 -4.96
N PHE A 132 4.46 -7.59 -4.08
CA PHE A 132 4.30 -8.35 -2.84
C PHE A 132 3.45 -7.63 -1.80
N ALA A 133 3.37 -6.29 -1.83
CA ALA A 133 2.44 -5.53 -0.99
C ALA A 133 0.99 -5.84 -1.41
N ILE A 134 0.69 -5.74 -2.71
CA ILE A 134 -0.60 -6.12 -3.29
C ILE A 134 -0.95 -7.58 -2.94
N ALA A 135 0.00 -8.51 -3.16
CA ALA A 135 -0.20 -9.91 -2.84
C ALA A 135 -0.49 -10.15 -1.35
N ALA A 136 0.13 -9.38 -0.46
CA ALA A 136 -0.09 -9.48 0.97
C ALA A 136 -1.49 -9.04 1.38
N VAL A 137 -2.00 -7.94 0.79
CA VAL A 137 -3.40 -7.47 0.97
C VAL A 137 -4.38 -8.53 0.54
N LEU A 138 -4.24 -9.05 -0.68
CA LEU A 138 -5.14 -10.09 -1.18
C LEU A 138 -5.16 -11.33 -0.29
N ARG A 139 -3.99 -11.81 0.16
CA ARG A 139 -3.90 -12.96 1.08
C ARG A 139 -4.53 -12.69 2.43
N ALA A 140 -4.35 -11.49 2.99
CA ALA A 140 -4.94 -11.13 4.28
C ALA A 140 -6.47 -11.10 4.23
N LEU A 141 -7.04 -10.84 3.04
CA LEU A 141 -8.48 -10.89 2.76
C LEU A 141 -8.98 -12.29 2.38
N GLY A 142 -8.16 -13.34 2.50
CA GLY A 142 -8.52 -14.70 2.08
C GLY A 142 -8.59 -14.90 0.57
N LYS A 143 -8.25 -13.88 -0.24
CA LYS A 143 -8.23 -13.94 -1.70
C LYS A 143 -6.86 -14.43 -2.20
N ARG A 144 -6.82 -14.97 -3.41
CA ARG A 144 -5.58 -15.41 -4.08
C ARG A 144 -5.38 -14.62 -5.38
N LEU A 145 -4.13 -14.26 -5.68
CA LEU A 145 -3.75 -13.59 -6.93
C LEU A 145 -4.21 -14.31 -8.22
N ARG A 146 -4.55 -15.61 -8.14
CA ARG A 146 -5.06 -16.38 -9.28
C ARG A 146 -6.54 -16.11 -9.62
N GLN A 147 -7.30 -15.42 -8.76
CA GLN A 147 -8.76 -15.26 -8.86
C GLN A 147 -9.21 -13.78 -9.05
N THR A 148 -8.28 -12.88 -9.34
CA THR A 148 -8.38 -11.42 -9.07
C THR A 148 -9.07 -10.58 -10.14
N ASN A 149 -9.98 -11.13 -10.94
CA ASN A 149 -10.86 -10.26 -11.75
C ASN A 149 -11.68 -9.31 -10.84
N GLU A 150 -11.84 -9.67 -9.56
CA GLU A 150 -12.52 -8.90 -8.51
C GLU A 150 -11.75 -7.67 -8.01
N CYS A 151 -10.45 -7.52 -8.31
CA CYS A 151 -9.60 -6.48 -7.68
C CYS A 151 -9.55 -5.14 -8.43
N VAL A 152 -10.25 -5.03 -9.55
CA VAL A 152 -9.92 -4.10 -10.63
C VAL A 152 -11.14 -3.32 -11.16
N GLY A 153 -12.37 -3.74 -10.84
CA GLY A 153 -13.57 -3.35 -11.60
C GLY A 153 -14.66 -2.56 -10.86
N ASN A 154 -14.40 -1.98 -9.68
CA ASN A 154 -15.46 -1.21 -9.02
C ASN A 154 -15.67 0.13 -9.76
N SER A 155 -16.85 0.32 -10.36
CA SER A 155 -17.24 1.56 -11.06
C SER A 155 -17.20 2.82 -10.19
N GLN A 156 -17.34 2.67 -8.87
CA GLN A 156 -17.26 3.71 -7.85
C GLN A 156 -15.83 3.96 -7.34
N ILE A 157 -14.80 3.21 -7.78
CA ILE A 157 -13.44 3.39 -7.23
C ILE A 157 -12.93 4.83 -7.42
N LYS A 158 -13.29 5.46 -8.54
CA LYS A 158 -12.97 6.86 -8.81
C LYS A 158 -13.58 7.81 -7.77
N THR A 159 -14.85 7.61 -7.42
CA THR A 159 -15.55 8.45 -6.43
C THR A 159 -15.10 8.13 -5.00
N ILE A 160 -14.83 6.85 -4.70
CA ILE A 160 -14.29 6.40 -3.41
C ILE A 160 -12.91 7.04 -3.18
N MET A 161 -11.99 6.93 -4.15
CA MET A 161 -10.67 7.58 -4.05
C MET A 161 -10.81 9.10 -3.93
N ALA A 162 -11.70 9.74 -4.69
CA ALA A 162 -11.96 11.18 -4.58
C ALA A 162 -12.51 11.60 -3.20
N SER A 163 -13.15 10.69 -2.46
CA SER A 163 -13.59 10.92 -1.07
C SER A 163 -12.51 10.62 -0.02
N CYS A 164 -11.38 10.05 -0.43
CA CYS A 164 -10.34 9.61 0.50
C CYS A 164 -9.79 10.82 1.29
N PRO A 165 -9.66 10.70 2.63
CA PRO A 165 -9.12 11.78 3.45
C PRO A 165 -7.63 12.03 3.20
N VAL A 166 -6.94 11.14 2.49
CA VAL A 166 -5.51 11.22 2.18
C VAL A 166 -5.27 11.86 0.82
N ASP A 167 -4.51 12.96 0.80
CA ASP A 167 -4.33 13.79 -0.39
C ASP A 167 -3.74 13.04 -1.59
N TYR A 168 -2.70 12.22 -1.38
CA TYR A 168 -2.05 11.51 -2.49
C TYR A 168 -3.00 10.50 -3.14
N VAL A 169 -3.88 9.86 -2.36
CA VAL A 169 -4.90 8.94 -2.86
C VAL A 169 -5.99 9.70 -3.58
N ARG A 170 -6.48 10.79 -2.96
CA ARG A 170 -7.57 11.62 -3.47
C ARG A 170 -7.24 12.26 -4.82
N THR A 171 -5.98 12.60 -5.02
CA THR A 171 -5.52 13.30 -6.22
C THR A 171 -4.88 12.38 -7.26
N ALA A 172 -4.66 11.10 -6.93
CA ALA A 172 -4.12 10.12 -7.86
C ALA A 172 -5.05 9.92 -9.07
N ARG A 173 -4.47 9.87 -10.26
CA ARG A 173 -5.25 9.69 -11.50
C ARG A 173 -5.24 8.23 -11.90
N LEU A 174 -6.41 7.60 -11.87
CA LEU A 174 -6.60 6.23 -12.34
C LEU A 174 -6.12 6.07 -13.79
N ARG A 175 -5.40 4.97 -14.06
CA ARG A 175 -4.81 4.65 -15.37
C ARG A 175 -4.86 3.15 -15.61
N GLY A 176 -5.21 2.75 -16.84
CA GLY A 176 -5.22 1.36 -17.27
C GLY A 176 -6.54 0.95 -17.92
N SER A 177 -6.52 -0.21 -18.58
CA SER A 177 -7.68 -0.76 -19.30
C SER A 177 -8.89 -1.04 -18.41
N ALA A 178 -8.73 -1.02 -17.08
CA ALA A 178 -9.81 -1.12 -16.12
C ALA A 178 -10.68 0.16 -16.00
N PHE A 179 -10.11 1.32 -16.35
CA PHE A 179 -10.73 2.63 -16.10
C PHE A 179 -10.89 3.45 -17.38
N GLU A 180 -10.08 3.18 -18.39
CA GLU A 180 -10.00 3.95 -19.62
C GLU A 180 -10.26 3.05 -20.84
N SER A 181 -10.92 3.61 -21.87
CA SER A 181 -10.98 2.98 -23.19
C SER A 181 -9.67 3.21 -23.94
N ASN A 182 -9.26 2.25 -24.76
CA ASN A 182 -8.08 2.35 -25.65
C ASN A 182 -6.70 2.41 -24.95
N VAL A 183 -6.52 1.66 -23.85
CA VAL A 183 -5.18 1.42 -23.28
C VAL A 183 -4.59 0.14 -23.89
N ASP A 184 -3.54 0.28 -24.69
CA ASP A 184 -2.85 -0.81 -25.41
C ASP A 184 -1.41 -1.06 -24.92
N ASP A 185 -0.94 -0.32 -23.91
CA ASP A 185 0.41 -0.41 -23.34
C ASP A 185 0.61 -1.55 -22.31
N GLY A 186 -0.42 -2.38 -22.12
CA GLY A 186 -0.45 -3.51 -21.18
C GLY A 186 -0.74 -3.12 -19.72
N THR A 187 -1.05 -1.86 -19.43
CA THR A 187 -1.46 -1.37 -18.11
C THR A 187 -2.91 -1.73 -17.83
N ILE A 188 -3.19 -2.39 -16.69
CA ILE A 188 -4.56 -2.80 -16.33
C ILE A 188 -5.11 -1.95 -15.19
N SER A 189 -4.44 -1.91 -14.04
CA SER A 189 -4.93 -1.21 -12.83
C SER A 189 -3.81 -0.51 -12.06
N CYS A 190 -3.68 0.79 -12.28
CA CYS A 190 -2.77 1.64 -11.52
C CYS A 190 -3.34 3.05 -11.35
N ALA A 191 -2.62 3.88 -10.60
CA ALA A 191 -2.86 5.32 -10.59
C ALA A 191 -1.54 6.10 -10.68
N ASP A 192 -1.58 7.24 -11.35
CA ASP A 192 -0.50 8.23 -11.40
C ASP A 192 -0.44 8.95 -10.05
N THR A 193 0.51 8.54 -9.21
CA THR A 193 0.76 9.11 -7.87
C THR A 193 1.95 10.07 -7.86
N LYS A 194 2.56 10.33 -9.03
CA LYS A 194 3.80 11.09 -9.19
C LYS A 194 4.95 10.55 -8.33
N PHE A 195 4.96 9.24 -8.12
CA PHE A 195 5.90 8.58 -7.23
C PHE A 195 6.95 7.79 -8.02
N PHE A 196 8.04 8.48 -8.37
CA PHE A 196 9.07 8.00 -9.31
C PHE A 196 10.12 7.12 -8.64
N VAL A 197 9.69 6.04 -8.01
CA VAL A 197 10.59 5.05 -7.41
C VAL A 197 11.18 4.11 -8.43
N ASP A 198 12.36 3.58 -8.12
CA ASP A 198 12.98 2.57 -8.94
C ASP A 198 12.16 1.29 -8.94
N HIS A 199 11.89 0.77 -10.14
CA HIS A 199 11.07 -0.43 -10.34
C HIS A 199 11.88 -1.73 -10.48
N ALA A 200 13.20 -1.74 -10.26
CA ALA A 200 13.99 -2.96 -10.41
C ALA A 200 13.58 -4.05 -9.40
N GLU A 201 13.44 -3.72 -8.11
CA GLU A 201 12.95 -4.66 -7.10
C GLU A 201 11.48 -5.09 -7.36
N PRO A 202 10.55 -4.18 -7.67
CA PRO A 202 9.21 -4.55 -8.15
C PRO A 202 9.18 -5.49 -9.36
N HIS A 203 10.02 -5.29 -10.37
CA HIS A 203 10.10 -6.15 -11.54
C HIS A 203 10.63 -7.55 -11.19
N ALA A 204 11.69 -7.64 -10.39
CA ALA A 204 12.18 -8.92 -9.89
C ALA A 204 11.11 -9.67 -9.07
N ALA A 205 10.26 -8.95 -8.33
CA ALA A 205 9.12 -9.54 -7.62
C ALA A 205 8.04 -10.09 -8.57
N LEU A 206 7.76 -9.41 -9.69
CA LEU A 206 6.87 -9.93 -10.74
C LEU A 206 7.45 -11.20 -11.38
N ASP A 207 8.75 -11.22 -11.67
CA ASP A 207 9.43 -12.39 -12.21
C ASP A 207 9.29 -13.58 -11.26
N ALA A 208 9.55 -13.39 -9.97
CA ALA A 208 9.39 -14.43 -8.96
C ALA A 208 7.93 -14.94 -8.79
N LEU A 209 6.92 -14.12 -9.10
CA LEU A 209 5.53 -14.57 -9.15
C LEU A 209 5.28 -15.41 -10.41
N ARG A 210 5.77 -14.97 -11.57
CA ARG A 210 5.68 -15.69 -12.83
C ARG A 210 6.31 -17.08 -12.76
N ASP A 211 7.50 -17.18 -12.15
CA ASP A 211 8.22 -18.45 -11.98
C ASP A 211 7.44 -19.46 -11.11
N LYS A 212 6.55 -18.97 -10.25
CA LYS A 212 5.63 -19.78 -9.45
C LYS A 212 4.29 -20.09 -10.16
N GLY A 213 4.20 -19.77 -11.45
CA GLY A 213 2.97 -19.90 -12.24
C GLY A 213 1.84 -19.01 -11.72
N ILE A 214 2.15 -17.85 -11.15
CA ILE A 214 1.16 -16.86 -10.72
C ILE A 214 1.08 -15.78 -11.81
N LYS A 215 -0.08 -15.68 -12.47
CA LYS A 215 -0.35 -14.61 -13.44
C LYS A 215 -0.58 -13.30 -12.69
N TRP A 216 0.17 -12.26 -13.06
CA TRP A 216 -0.02 -10.92 -12.50
C TRP A 216 -1.24 -10.24 -13.14
N PRO A 217 -2.22 -9.77 -12.34
CA PRO A 217 -3.50 -9.28 -12.88
C PRO A 217 -3.53 -7.77 -13.14
N LEU A 218 -2.60 -6.99 -12.60
CA LEU A 218 -2.68 -5.52 -12.65
C LEU A 218 -1.91 -4.92 -13.84
N GLY A 219 -1.34 -5.76 -14.69
CA GLY A 219 -0.65 -5.35 -15.91
C GLY A 219 0.73 -4.75 -15.65
N ARG A 220 1.20 -3.95 -16.61
CA ARG A 220 2.45 -3.20 -16.51
C ARG A 220 2.29 -1.99 -15.58
N LEU A 221 3.39 -1.58 -14.94
CA LEU A 221 3.45 -0.34 -14.16
C LEU A 221 4.26 0.72 -14.90
N PRO A 222 3.66 1.84 -15.32
CA PRO A 222 4.40 2.98 -15.86
C PRO A 222 5.21 3.71 -14.77
N GLU A 223 6.23 4.46 -15.18
CA GLU A 223 7.00 5.32 -14.26
C GLU A 223 6.11 6.33 -13.54
N GLY A 224 6.38 6.58 -12.25
CA GLY A 224 5.61 7.52 -11.43
C GLY A 224 4.22 7.01 -11.00
N HIS A 225 3.85 5.79 -11.36
CA HIS A 225 2.57 5.18 -11.02
C HIS A 225 2.72 4.13 -9.93
N GLU A 226 1.61 3.81 -9.27
CA GLU A 226 1.50 2.70 -8.33
C GLU A 226 0.35 1.77 -8.73
N PHE A 227 0.54 0.47 -8.56
CA PHE A 227 -0.53 -0.49 -8.78
C PHE A 227 -1.68 -0.22 -7.83
N LEU A 228 -2.91 -0.31 -8.35
CA LEU A 228 -4.11 -0.16 -7.57
C LEU A 228 -4.75 -1.54 -7.34
N ALA A 229 -4.93 -1.89 -6.07
CA ALA A 229 -5.80 -2.98 -5.67
C ALA A 229 -6.89 -2.42 -4.75
N PHE A 230 -8.14 -2.71 -5.12
CA PHE A 230 -9.31 -2.40 -4.31
C PHE A 230 -10.19 -3.65 -4.25
N VAL A 231 -10.53 -4.07 -3.03
CA VAL A 231 -11.20 -5.36 -2.80
C VAL A 231 -12.38 -5.14 -1.89
N GLU A 232 -13.57 -5.41 -2.41
CA GLU A 232 -14.80 -5.47 -1.62
C GLU A 232 -14.86 -6.76 -0.82
N ARG A 233 -15.39 -6.67 0.40
CA ARG A 233 -15.77 -7.84 1.19
C ARG A 233 -17.25 -8.12 0.94
N PRO A 234 -17.63 -9.40 0.78
CA PRO A 234 -19.02 -9.82 0.59
C PRO A 234 -19.88 -9.55 1.83
#